data_AF-J1S8Y5-F1
#
_entry.id   AF-J1S8Y5-F1
#
_cell.length_a   1.000
_cell.length_b   1.000
_cell.length_c   1.000
_cell.angle_alpha   90.00
_cell.angle_beta   90.00
_cell.angle_gamma   90.00
#
_symmetry.space_group_name_H-M   'P 1'
#
loop_
_entity.id
_entity.type
_entity.pdbx_description
1 polymer ?
#
loop_
_entity_poly.entity_id
_entity_poly.type
_entity_poly.pdbx_seq_one_letter_code
_entity_poly.pdbx_strand_id
1 'polypeptide(L)'
;MILRLEWSGFRLHYDEGILGLSWSDAAVLEVKAERCIEASLRPKSDDGACQLAFRFKSAPSDATDLIVVRVGVPAGHVQGTKQLLQRLRREHGVPDRQADEDEAVELARVPMGTDGWVLAPTGTASEELFDEVMDRIQNDAD
;
A
#
# COMPACT_ATOMS: atom_id res chain seq x y z
N MET A 1 3.89 -14.49 -23.00
CA MET A 1 2.68 -13.72 -23.39
C MET A 1 2.66 -12.44 -22.57
N ILE A 2 2.83 -11.31 -23.26
CA ILE A 2 2.88 -9.97 -22.68
C ILE A 2 1.46 -9.51 -22.37
N LEU A 3 1.21 -9.05 -21.14
CA LEU A 3 0.00 -8.30 -20.80
C LEU A 3 0.39 -6.84 -20.61
N ARG A 4 -0.36 -5.92 -21.26
CA ARG A 4 -0.12 -4.49 -21.16
C ARG A 4 -1.44 -3.75 -21.00
N LEU A 5 -1.48 -2.83 -20.04
CA LEU A 5 -2.57 -1.91 -19.77
C LEU A 5 -1.99 -0.50 -19.77
N GLU A 6 -2.68 0.44 -20.40
CA GLU A 6 -2.19 1.80 -20.56
C GLU A 6 -3.34 2.78 -20.46
N TRP A 7 -3.18 3.79 -19.61
CA TRP A 7 -4.13 4.88 -19.46
C TRP A 7 -3.37 6.19 -19.22
N SER A 8 -4.10 7.30 -19.10
CA SER A 8 -3.53 8.65 -19.08
C SER A 8 -2.34 8.77 -18.11
N GLY A 9 -1.14 8.92 -18.67
CA GLY A 9 0.11 9.11 -17.91
C GLY A 9 0.67 7.86 -17.23
N PHE A 10 0.10 6.67 -17.45
CA PHE A 10 0.53 5.46 -16.77
C PHE A 10 0.45 4.19 -17.63
N ARG A 11 1.47 3.34 -17.51
CA ARG A 11 1.55 2.03 -18.17
C ARG A 11 1.88 0.95 -17.16
N LEU A 12 1.11 -0.13 -17.22
CA LEU A 12 1.34 -1.37 -16.47
C LEU A 12 1.59 -2.49 -17.47
N HIS A 13 2.69 -3.21 -17.30
CA HIS A 13 2.95 -4.39 -18.11
C HIS A 13 3.46 -5.55 -17.25
N TYR A 14 3.16 -6.75 -17.73
CA TYR A 14 3.68 -7.99 -17.17
C TYR A 14 4.19 -8.87 -18.29
N ASP A 15 5.48 -9.18 -18.24
CA ASP A 15 6.17 -10.02 -19.20
C ASP A 15 7.21 -10.89 -18.53
N GLU A 16 7.23 -12.18 -18.85
CA GLU A 16 8.21 -13.16 -18.35
C GLU A 16 8.54 -13.07 -16.84
N GLY A 17 7.53 -12.84 -16.00
CA GLY A 17 7.73 -12.73 -14.56
C GLY A 17 8.20 -11.36 -14.08
N ILE A 18 8.31 -10.37 -14.94
CA ILE A 18 8.62 -8.97 -14.61
C ILE A 18 7.34 -8.14 -14.65
N LEU A 19 7.09 -7.41 -13.56
CA LEU A 19 6.02 -6.43 -13.45
C LEU A 19 6.64 -5.03 -13.59
N GLY A 20 6.22 -4.31 -14.62
CA GLY A 20 6.70 -2.96 -14.89
C GLY A 20 5.59 -1.93 -14.77
N LEU A 21 5.85 -0.88 -14.00
CA LEU A 21 4.98 0.26 -13.73
C LEU A 21 5.69 1.52 -14.20
N SER A 22 5.10 2.28 -15.10
CA SER A 22 5.71 3.48 -15.66
C SER A 22 4.74 4.65 -15.63
N TRP A 23 5.19 5.75 -15.05
CA TRP A 23 4.53 7.05 -15.12
C TRP A 23 5.23 7.86 -16.19
N SER A 24 4.46 8.38 -17.15
CA SER A 24 4.99 9.17 -18.25
C SER A 24 5.81 10.34 -17.70
N ASP A 25 7.06 10.45 -18.16
CA ASP A 25 8.01 11.53 -17.85
C ASP A 25 8.42 11.70 -16.38
N ALA A 26 8.08 10.74 -15.51
CA ALA A 26 8.35 10.84 -14.08
C ALA A 26 9.21 9.69 -13.55
N ALA A 27 8.74 8.45 -13.70
CA ALA A 27 9.37 7.31 -13.04
C ALA A 27 9.04 5.98 -13.72
N VAL A 28 9.94 5.02 -13.56
CA VAL A 28 9.76 3.62 -13.94
C VAL A 28 10.14 2.75 -12.76
N LEU A 29 9.30 1.77 -12.45
CA LEU A 29 9.57 0.71 -11.50
C LEU A 29 9.42 -0.63 -12.20
N GLU A 30 10.52 -1.38 -12.28
CA GLU A 30 10.53 -2.75 -12.77
C GLU A 30 10.95 -3.68 -11.65
N VAL A 31 10.11 -4.68 -11.39
CA VAL A 31 10.30 -5.62 -10.29
C VAL A 31 9.92 -7.02 -10.72
N LYS A 32 10.67 -8.02 -10.26
CA LYS A 32 10.28 -9.42 -10.41
C LYS A 32 8.95 -9.65 -9.68
N ALA A 33 8.00 -10.32 -10.32
CA ALA A 33 6.70 -10.63 -9.75
C ALA A 33 6.79 -11.48 -8.47
N GLU A 34 7.83 -12.31 -8.34
CA GLU A 34 8.17 -13.05 -7.11
C GLU A 34 8.40 -12.14 -5.89
N ARG A 35 8.73 -10.86 -6.12
CA ARG A 35 8.92 -9.86 -5.05
C ARG A 35 7.62 -9.18 -4.66
N CYS A 36 6.55 -9.36 -5.43
CA CYS A 36 5.22 -8.86 -5.13
C CYS A 36 4.61 -9.74 -4.04
N ILE A 37 4.52 -9.21 -2.82
CA ILE A 37 3.97 -9.94 -1.69
C ILE A 37 2.46 -9.74 -1.53
N GLU A 38 1.90 -8.72 -2.19
CA GLU A 38 0.47 -8.42 -2.13
C GLU A 38 0.05 -7.59 -3.36
N ALA A 39 -1.12 -7.88 -3.91
CA ALA A 39 -1.74 -7.07 -4.96
C ALA A 39 -3.27 -7.05 -4.85
N SER A 40 -3.84 -5.84 -4.71
CA SER A 40 -5.29 -5.66 -4.51
C SER A 40 -5.86 -4.55 -5.39
N LEU A 41 -7.16 -4.67 -5.69
CA LEU A 41 -7.91 -3.67 -6.45
C LEU A 41 -9.16 -3.28 -5.65
N ARG A 42 -9.28 -1.99 -5.33
CA ARG A 42 -10.35 -1.46 -4.47
C ARG A 42 -11.22 -0.45 -5.19
N PRO A 43 -12.54 -0.44 -4.98
CA PRO A 43 -13.37 0.68 -5.41
C PRO A 43 -12.84 1.98 -4.81
N LYS A 44 -12.71 3.04 -5.62
CA LYS A 44 -12.34 4.37 -5.14
C LYS A 44 -13.55 5.30 -5.03
N SER A 45 -14.51 5.12 -5.94
CA SER A 45 -15.68 5.99 -6.12
C SER A 45 -16.79 5.25 -6.86
N ASP A 46 -17.99 5.82 -6.86
CA ASP A 46 -19.18 5.26 -7.51
C ASP A 46 -19.14 5.31 -9.05
N ASP A 47 -18.14 5.97 -9.62
CA ASP A 47 -17.89 6.05 -11.07
C ASP A 47 -17.26 4.77 -11.66
N GLY A 48 -17.10 3.73 -10.83
CA GLY A 48 -16.46 2.48 -11.22
C GLY A 48 -14.94 2.56 -11.31
N ALA A 49 -14.32 3.69 -10.96
CA ALA A 49 -12.87 3.77 -10.82
C ALA A 49 -12.40 2.98 -9.58
N CYS A 50 -11.21 2.42 -9.69
CA CYS A 50 -10.59 1.65 -8.63
C CYS A 50 -9.21 2.21 -8.27
N GLN A 51 -8.70 1.83 -7.11
CA GLN A 51 -7.30 1.97 -6.73
C GLN A 51 -6.65 0.58 -6.78
N LEU A 52 -5.58 0.48 -7.57
CA LEU A 52 -4.69 -0.68 -7.59
C LEU A 52 -3.56 -0.44 -6.60
N ALA A 53 -3.32 -1.39 -5.72
CA ALA A 53 -2.23 -1.36 -4.76
C ALA A 53 -1.34 -2.59 -4.92
N PHE A 54 -0.03 -2.37 -4.98
CA PHE A 54 0.98 -3.41 -4.92
C PHE A 54 1.88 -3.19 -3.70
N ARG A 55 2.33 -4.29 -3.10
CA ARG A 55 3.40 -4.28 -2.09
C ARG A 55 4.52 -5.19 -2.54
N PHE A 56 5.74 -4.67 -2.50
CA PHE A 56 6.94 -5.39 -2.89
C PHE A 56 7.95 -5.40 -1.76
N LYS A 57 8.74 -6.47 -1.66
CA LYS A 57 9.97 -6.47 -0.85
C LYS A 57 11.04 -5.61 -1.53
N SER A 58 11.67 -4.67 -0.82
CA SER A 58 12.69 -3.78 -1.39
C SER A 58 14.06 -4.45 -1.60
N ALA A 59 14.35 -5.54 -0.88
CA ALA A 59 15.52 -6.42 -1.10
C ALA A 59 15.16 -7.92 -0.94
N PRO A 60 16.03 -8.86 -1.36
CA PRO A 60 15.85 -10.29 -1.12
C PRO A 60 16.01 -10.69 0.36
N SER A 61 15.33 -11.78 0.71
CA SER A 61 15.30 -12.59 1.95
C SER A 61 15.08 -11.91 3.31
N ASP A 62 15.76 -10.81 3.68
CA ASP A 62 15.82 -10.40 5.11
C ASP A 62 15.55 -8.92 5.38
N ALA A 63 15.31 -8.11 4.35
CA ALA A 63 14.96 -6.71 4.53
C ALA A 63 13.49 -6.54 4.94
N THR A 64 13.25 -5.75 5.98
CA THR A 64 11.93 -5.29 6.42
C THR A 64 11.33 -4.22 5.51
N ASP A 65 12.14 -3.68 4.62
CA ASP A 65 11.78 -2.55 3.78
C ASP A 65 10.80 -2.96 2.68
N LEU A 66 9.73 -2.18 2.57
CA LEU A 66 8.65 -2.41 1.63
C LEU A 66 8.50 -1.24 0.67
N ILE A 67 8.21 -1.56 -0.59
CA ILE A 67 7.77 -0.58 -1.57
C ILE A 67 6.27 -0.78 -1.74
N VAL A 68 5.48 0.25 -1.43
CA VAL A 68 4.04 0.26 -1.67
C VAL A 68 3.74 1.20 -2.82
N VAL A 69 3.08 0.68 -3.86
CA VAL A 69 2.67 1.46 -5.02
C VAL A 69 1.15 1.48 -5.08
N ARG A 70 0.56 2.67 -5.15
CA ARG A 70 -0.88 2.87 -5.34
C ARG A 70 -1.14 3.68 -6.61
N VAL A 71 -2.02 3.19 -7.46
CA VAL A 71 -2.36 3.83 -8.75
C VAL A 71 -3.87 3.84 -8.96
N GLY A 72 -4.40 4.94 -9.48
CA GLY A 72 -5.79 5.01 -9.91
C GLY A 72 -5.99 4.23 -11.21
N VAL A 73 -7.02 3.39 -11.25
CA VAL A 73 -7.43 2.60 -12.42
C VAL A 73 -8.79 3.13 -12.90
N PRO A 74 -8.85 3.74 -14.10
CA PRO A 74 -10.11 4.18 -14.68
C PRO A 74 -11.05 2.99 -14.93
N ALA A 75 -12.36 3.22 -14.87
CA ALA A 75 -13.39 2.18 -15.01
C ALA A 75 -13.17 1.26 -16.24
N GLY A 76 -12.80 1.83 -17.39
CA GLY A 76 -12.53 1.09 -18.62
C GLY A 76 -11.36 0.09 -18.55
N HIS A 77 -10.48 0.22 -17.55
CA HIS A 77 -9.30 -0.64 -17.37
C HIS A 77 -9.44 -1.62 -16.20
N VAL A 78 -10.50 -1.52 -15.40
CA VAL A 78 -10.71 -2.35 -14.20
C VAL A 78 -10.71 -3.83 -14.54
N GLN A 79 -11.38 -4.23 -15.63
CA GLN A 79 -11.46 -5.65 -15.99
C GLN A 79 -10.11 -6.22 -16.44
N GLY A 80 -9.33 -5.46 -17.22
CA GLY A 80 -7.97 -5.85 -17.59
C GLY A 80 -7.05 -5.97 -16.38
N THR A 81 -7.17 -5.05 -15.43
CA THR A 81 -6.43 -5.10 -14.17
C THR A 81 -6.81 -6.32 -13.33
N LYS A 82 -8.11 -6.68 -13.26
CA LYS A 82 -8.56 -7.91 -12.58
C LYS A 82 -7.93 -9.16 -13.20
N GLN A 83 -7.87 -9.25 -14.53
CA GLN A 83 -7.23 -10.38 -15.23
C GLN A 83 -5.73 -10.47 -14.91
N LEU A 84 -5.03 -9.33 -14.87
CA LEU A 84 -3.63 -9.27 -14.46
C LEU A 84 -3.45 -9.79 -13.02
N LEU A 85 -4.25 -9.32 -12.07
CA LEU A 85 -4.17 -9.76 -10.68
C LEU A 85 -4.45 -11.26 -10.51
N GLN A 86 -5.44 -11.79 -11.23
CA GLN A 86 -5.71 -13.23 -11.26
C GLN A 86 -4.53 -14.03 -11.80
N ARG A 87 -3.80 -13.48 -12.78
CA ARG A 87 -2.60 -14.11 -13.32
C ARG A 87 -1.46 -14.10 -12.30
N LEU A 88 -1.21 -12.97 -11.64
CA LEU A 88 -0.19 -12.89 -10.58
C LEU A 88 -0.48 -13.87 -9.43
N ARG A 89 -1.74 -14.03 -9.04
CA ARG A 89 -2.16 -15.06 -8.06
C ARG A 89 -1.81 -16.47 -8.51
N ARG A 90 -2.18 -16.80 -9.75
CA ARG A 90 -2.00 -18.16 -10.29
C ARG A 90 -0.54 -18.51 -10.53
N GLU A 91 0.24 -17.58 -11.06
CA GLU A 91 1.61 -17.84 -11.50
C GLU A 91 2.65 -17.61 -10.40
N HIS A 92 2.41 -16.66 -9.48
CA HIS A 92 3.38 -16.22 -8.46
C HIS A 92 2.86 -16.34 -7.02
N GLY A 93 1.64 -16.84 -6.83
CA GLY A 93 1.05 -16.98 -5.49
C GLY A 93 0.80 -15.64 -4.78
N VAL A 94 0.74 -14.53 -5.51
CA VAL A 94 0.54 -13.19 -4.92
C VAL A 94 -0.86 -13.11 -4.29
N PRO A 95 -1.00 -12.96 -2.97
CA PRO A 95 -2.31 -12.93 -2.33
C PRO A 95 -3.07 -11.63 -2.65
N ASP A 96 -4.40 -11.74 -2.64
CA ASP A 96 -5.30 -10.60 -2.53
C ASP A 96 -5.55 -10.35 -1.05
N ARG A 97 -4.91 -9.34 -0.46
CA ARG A 97 -5.36 -8.85 0.83
C ARG A 97 -6.60 -8.00 0.56
N GLN A 98 -7.73 -8.67 0.41
CA GLN A 98 -9.02 -8.06 0.71
C GLN A 98 -9.02 -7.79 2.21
N ALA A 99 -8.35 -6.70 2.64
CA ALA A 99 -8.48 -6.01 3.92
C ALA A 99 -9.05 -6.97 4.93
N ASP A 100 -8.15 -7.77 5.52
CA ASP A 100 -8.47 -8.44 6.76
C ASP A 100 -9.29 -7.45 7.58
N GLU A 101 -10.40 -7.94 8.10
CA GLU A 101 -11.43 -7.26 8.86
C GLU A 101 -10.89 -6.57 10.14
N ASP A 102 -9.58 -6.37 10.26
CA ASP A 102 -8.84 -5.83 11.41
C ASP A 102 -8.34 -4.38 11.25
N GLU A 103 -8.44 -3.77 10.06
CA GLU A 103 -8.15 -2.33 9.88
C GLU A 103 -9.43 -1.47 9.80
N ALA A 104 -10.55 -2.03 10.24
CA ALA A 104 -11.71 -1.26 10.69
C ALA A 104 -11.60 -0.95 12.19
N VAL A 105 -10.41 -0.58 12.68
CA VAL A 105 -10.40 0.43 13.73
C VAL A 105 -11.07 1.62 13.06
N GLU A 106 -12.29 1.95 13.47
CA GLU A 106 -12.96 3.19 13.07
C GLU A 106 -11.96 4.32 13.33
N LEU A 107 -11.23 4.73 12.29
CA LEU A 107 -10.41 5.93 12.33
C LEU A 107 -11.42 7.06 12.38
N ALA A 108 -11.86 7.38 13.59
CA ALA A 108 -12.73 8.50 13.87
C ALA A 108 -12.06 9.72 13.24
N ARG A 109 -12.75 10.36 12.29
CA ARG A 109 -12.26 11.61 11.71
C ARG A 109 -12.00 12.57 12.85
N VAL A 110 -10.84 13.21 12.80
CA VAL A 110 -10.50 14.31 13.68
C VAL A 110 -11.61 15.36 13.64
N PRO A 111 -12.43 15.59 14.70
CA PRO A 111 -13.41 16.67 14.68
C PRO A 111 -12.75 18.02 14.39
N MET A 112 -12.98 18.55 13.19
CA MET A 112 -12.52 19.90 12.86
C MET A 112 -13.46 20.90 13.54
N GLY A 113 -12.97 21.60 14.57
CA GLY A 113 -13.64 22.77 15.13
C GLY A 113 -13.96 22.75 16.63
N THR A 114 -13.44 21.81 17.42
CA THR A 114 -13.53 21.86 18.89
C THR A 114 -12.14 21.90 19.53
N ASP A 115 -11.96 22.80 20.50
CA ASP A 115 -10.74 22.95 21.31
C ASP A 115 -10.38 21.71 22.16
N GLY A 116 -11.23 20.67 22.13
CA GLY A 116 -10.99 19.38 22.79
C GLY A 116 -9.88 18.53 22.18
N TRP A 117 -9.32 18.92 21.02
CA TRP A 117 -8.21 18.24 20.36
C TRP A 117 -6.91 18.22 21.17
N VAL A 118 -6.72 19.22 22.03
CA VAL A 118 -5.53 19.33 22.88
C VAL A 118 -5.54 18.29 24.03
N LEU A 119 -6.69 17.64 24.27
CA LEU A 119 -6.91 16.76 25.41
C LEU A 119 -7.35 15.34 25.02
N ALA A 120 -7.02 14.86 23.81
CA ALA A 120 -7.12 13.42 23.56
C ALA A 120 -6.18 12.73 24.56
N PRO A 121 -6.69 11.98 25.55
CA PRO A 121 -5.84 11.36 26.54
C PRO A 121 -4.90 10.41 25.81
N THR A 122 -3.60 10.56 26.04
CA THR A 122 -2.61 9.58 25.61
C THR A 122 -3.11 8.22 26.09
N GLY A 123 -3.25 7.25 25.18
CA GLY A 123 -3.60 5.90 25.57
C GLY A 123 -2.54 5.37 26.55
N THR A 124 -2.89 4.39 27.38
CA THR A 124 -2.00 3.83 28.41
C THR A 124 -0.64 3.42 27.85
N ALA A 125 -0.62 2.86 26.64
CA ALA A 125 0.63 2.48 25.94
C ALA A 125 1.52 3.68 25.56
N SER A 126 0.94 4.86 25.33
CA SER A 126 1.71 6.07 25.03
C SER A 126 2.25 6.75 26.31
N GLU A 127 1.54 6.62 27.43
CA GLU A 127 2.04 7.07 28.74
C GLU A 127 3.23 6.21 29.20
N GLU A 128 3.11 4.89 29.08
CA GLU A 128 4.21 3.95 29.41
C GLU A 128 5.49 4.24 28.60
N LEU A 129 5.35 4.50 27.29
CA LEU A 129 6.46 4.88 26.42
C LEU A 129 7.07 6.23 26.78
N PHE A 130 6.24 7.19 27.20
CA PHE A 130 6.71 8.51 27.60
C PHE A 130 7.53 8.41 28.90
N ASP A 131 7.04 7.68 29.89
CA ASP A 131 7.73 7.46 31.16
C ASP A 131 9.09 6.76 30.92
N GLU A 132 9.13 5.72 30.09
CA GLU A 132 10.38 5.03 29.72
C GLU A 132 11.40 5.97 29.07
N VAL A 133 10.96 6.85 28.16
CA VAL A 133 11.82 7.81 27.49
C VAL A 133 12.36 8.86 28.45
N MET A 134 11.51 9.38 29.35
CA MET A 134 11.90 10.40 30.32
C MET A 134 12.87 9.83 31.36
N ASP A 135 12.64 8.60 31.83
CA ASP A 135 13.56 7.90 32.72
C ASP A 135 14.93 7.69 32.06
N ARG A 136 14.97 7.33 30.78
CA ARG A 136 16.25 7.20 30.06
C ARG A 136 17.00 8.52 29.96
N ILE A 137 16.31 9.61 29.61
CA ILE A 137 16.94 10.94 29.50
C ILE A 137 17.53 11.39 30.84
N GLN A 138 16.85 11.11 31.94
CA GLN A 138 17.33 11.49 33.27
C GLN A 138 18.56 10.67 33.69
N ASN A 139 18.60 9.39 33.35
CA ASN A 139 19.74 8.51 33.68
C ASN A 139 20.95 8.71 32.74
N ASP A 140 20.76 9.22 31.53
CA ASP A 140 21.85 9.56 30.59
C ASP A 140 22.49 10.93 30.88
N ALA A 141 21.92 11.71 31.81
CA ALA A 141 22.39 13.06 32.17
C ALA A 141 23.33 13.10 33.38
N ASP A 142 23.58 11.95 34.05
CA ASP A 142 24.56 11.74 35.12
C ASP A 142 25.83 11.04 34.60
#